data_AF-A0A1I1BJ30-F1
#
_entry.id   AF-A0A1I1BJ30-F1
#
_cell.length_a   1.000
_cell.length_b   1.000
_cell.length_c   1.000
_cell.angle_alpha   90.00
_cell.angle_beta   90.00
_cell.angle_gamma   90.00
#
_symmetry.space_group_name_H-M   'P 1'
#
loop_
_entity.id
_entity.type
_entity.pdbx_description
1 polymer ?
#
loop_
_entity_poly.entity_id
_entity_poly.type
_entity_poly.pdbx_seq_one_letter_code
_entity_poly.pdbx_strand_id
1 'polypeptide(L)'
;MTRGRRSAMRMTWRTYSVDEDDQLTVYWFRKELDWRTGYVASALGVEGLSHEYVDVLGTADEITGWTAAATVYVDEVALAVAELNRVKWRTWRWRRRPLVRRSADAKYNEAKARYLQRVRAAVSVYQPVRDVIEQRVAEQEAIRLAEAERSRREWERRQREAEARFEAWQQRQAGSHDSVRNEQARAEAVRTVIEGITATAAVLEKAGRPGRAVIDDKPREVLHGWWVDFDWPDVSDFPGLDTPPDVPVDHLPSGNWDVDLCLYLPDRMLFTPTPFGEYQFATVVSERIGSSDYTRPGWWKRDIEEFAEDLFPDWVTYHTAFSGIGPDEDLRIPFTDHADPAVFVPYVRAVAQQALAGVRALVPGPPQPKPM
;
A
#
# COMPACT_ATOMS: atom_id res chain seq x y z
N MET A 1 37.93 16.19 -23.74
CA MET A 1 36.79 15.43 -24.29
C MET A 1 35.92 14.99 -23.11
N THR A 2 34.67 15.44 -23.02
CA THR A 2 33.73 15.04 -21.97
C THR A 2 33.18 13.65 -22.28
N ARG A 3 33.23 12.73 -21.31
CA ARG A 3 32.57 11.42 -21.43
C ARG A 3 31.07 11.61 -21.20
N GLY A 4 30.25 11.06 -22.09
CA GLY A 4 28.80 11.08 -21.97
C GLY A 4 28.25 9.74 -21.51
N ARG A 5 27.12 9.76 -20.81
CA ARG A 5 26.33 8.55 -20.51
C ARG A 5 25.59 8.12 -21.77
N ARG A 6 25.77 6.88 -22.19
CA ARG A 6 25.04 6.25 -23.30
C ARG A 6 24.43 4.94 -22.82
N SER A 7 23.18 4.71 -23.19
CA SER A 7 22.54 3.42 -22.95
C SER A 7 23.00 2.42 -24.02
N ALA A 8 23.44 1.24 -23.58
CA ALA A 8 23.78 0.10 -24.42
C ALA A 8 22.87 -1.07 -24.07
N MET A 9 22.42 -1.80 -25.08
CA MET A 9 21.70 -3.05 -24.89
C MET A 9 22.73 -4.18 -24.73
N ARG A 10 22.85 -4.73 -23.52
CA ARG A 10 23.63 -5.94 -23.25
C ARG A 10 22.79 -7.13 -23.68
N MET A 11 23.23 -7.83 -24.72
CA MET A 11 22.56 -9.00 -25.28
C MET A 11 23.37 -10.25 -24.98
N THR A 12 22.74 -11.24 -24.38
CA THR A 12 23.37 -12.51 -24.02
C THR A 12 22.57 -13.68 -24.61
N TRP A 13 23.25 -14.59 -25.31
CA TRP A 13 22.61 -15.78 -25.87
C TRP A 13 23.49 -17.02 -25.73
N ARG A 14 22.83 -18.18 -25.74
CA ARG A 14 23.50 -19.48 -25.83
C ARG A 14 23.52 -19.93 -27.28
N THR A 15 24.66 -20.43 -27.74
CA THR A 15 24.72 -21.07 -29.05
C THR A 15 24.28 -22.53 -28.89
N TYR A 16 23.49 -23.06 -29.83
CA TYR A 16 22.97 -24.45 -29.80
C TYR A 16 24.05 -25.55 -29.86
N SER A 17 25.33 -25.21 -29.77
CA SER A 17 26.40 -26.15 -30.13
C SER A 17 27.72 -25.97 -29.40
N VAL A 18 27.97 -24.86 -28.71
CA VAL A 18 29.07 -24.81 -27.75
C VAL A 18 28.62 -25.57 -26.49
N ASP A 19 29.55 -26.16 -25.73
CA ASP A 19 29.24 -26.80 -24.45
C ASP A 19 28.36 -25.87 -23.60
N GLU A 20 27.50 -26.44 -22.75
CA GLU A 20 26.34 -25.76 -22.10
C GLU A 20 26.68 -24.46 -21.34
N ASP A 21 27.97 -24.15 -21.16
CA ASP A 21 28.51 -23.06 -20.36
C ASP A 21 28.94 -21.80 -21.13
N ASP A 22 29.12 -21.84 -22.47
CA ASP A 22 29.61 -20.66 -23.21
C ASP A 22 28.47 -19.72 -23.65
N GLN A 23 28.19 -18.73 -22.80
CA GLN A 23 27.31 -17.60 -23.11
C GLN A 23 28.05 -16.53 -23.91
N LEU A 24 27.51 -16.17 -25.08
CA LEU A 24 28.01 -15.06 -25.89
C LEU A 24 27.32 -13.78 -25.45
N THR A 25 28.10 -12.70 -25.26
CA THR A 25 27.59 -11.38 -24.87
C THR A 25 28.08 -10.31 -25.83
N VAL A 26 27.18 -9.41 -26.25
CA VAL A 26 27.50 -8.22 -27.04
C VAL A 26 26.84 -6.99 -26.44
N TYR A 27 27.53 -5.85 -26.48
CA TYR A 27 27.00 -4.54 -26.11
C TYR A 27 26.67 -3.74 -27.37
N TRP A 28 25.39 -3.38 -27.51
CA TRP A 28 24.86 -2.73 -28.71
C TRP A 28 24.36 -1.32 -28.40
N PHE A 29 24.98 -0.32 -29.04
CA PHE A 29 24.70 1.09 -28.78
C PHE A 29 23.71 1.73 -29.77
N ARG A 30 23.29 0.99 -30.81
CA ARG A 30 22.30 1.48 -31.77
C ARG A 30 20.90 1.24 -31.21
N LYS A 31 20.04 2.24 -31.34
CA LYS A 31 18.62 2.10 -30.99
C LYS A 31 17.97 1.12 -31.97
N GLU A 32 17.55 -0.03 -31.49
CA GLU A 32 16.68 -0.95 -32.24
C GLU A 32 15.23 -0.64 -31.89
N LEU A 33 14.35 -0.55 -32.90
CA LEU A 33 12.93 -0.26 -32.70
C LEU A 33 12.20 -1.44 -32.03
N ASP A 34 12.67 -2.66 -32.28
CA ASP A 34 12.24 -3.90 -31.65
C ASP A 34 13.43 -4.86 -31.66
N TRP A 35 13.83 -5.36 -30.49
CA TRP A 35 14.98 -6.25 -30.35
C TRP A 35 14.70 -7.64 -30.95
N ARG A 36 13.43 -8.06 -31.06
CA ARG A 36 13.05 -9.38 -31.61
C ARG A 36 13.18 -9.43 -33.13
N THR A 37 12.95 -8.29 -33.78
CA THR A 37 13.13 -8.10 -35.23
C THR A 37 14.40 -7.32 -35.56
N GLY A 38 15.17 -6.99 -34.52
CA GLY A 38 16.41 -6.23 -34.60
C GLY A 38 17.51 -6.96 -35.34
N TYR A 39 18.55 -6.21 -35.70
CA TYR A 39 19.66 -6.70 -36.52
C TYR A 39 20.30 -7.93 -35.87
N VAL A 40 20.53 -7.86 -34.56
CA VAL A 40 21.23 -8.90 -33.80
C VAL A 40 20.38 -10.18 -33.68
N ALA A 41 19.11 -10.08 -33.31
CA ALA A 41 18.23 -11.26 -33.22
C ALA A 41 18.02 -11.93 -34.58
N SER A 42 17.80 -11.13 -35.64
CA SER A 42 17.63 -11.64 -37.01
C SER A 42 18.92 -12.28 -37.53
N ALA A 43 20.09 -11.70 -37.27
CA ALA A 43 21.36 -12.19 -37.77
C ALA A 43 21.79 -13.48 -37.08
N LEU A 44 21.49 -13.63 -35.78
CA LEU A 44 21.91 -14.76 -34.98
C LEU A 44 20.93 -15.95 -35.03
N GLY A 45 19.66 -15.73 -35.37
CA GLY A 45 18.65 -16.79 -35.48
C GLY A 45 18.48 -17.63 -34.20
N VAL A 46 18.56 -16.97 -33.04
CA VAL A 46 18.55 -17.61 -31.71
C VAL A 46 17.16 -17.55 -31.08
N GLU A 47 16.66 -18.67 -30.53
CA GLU A 47 15.36 -18.71 -29.81
C GLU A 47 15.48 -18.31 -28.32
N GLY A 48 16.67 -17.92 -27.85
CA GLY A 48 16.94 -17.64 -26.43
C GLY A 48 17.91 -16.49 -26.21
N LEU A 49 17.50 -15.27 -26.60
CA LEU A 49 18.24 -14.02 -26.39
C LEU A 49 17.72 -13.32 -25.12
N SER A 50 18.58 -13.17 -24.11
CA SER A 50 18.35 -12.25 -22.99
C SER A 50 18.88 -10.86 -23.35
N HIS A 51 18.20 -9.81 -22.90
CA HIS A 51 18.68 -8.44 -23.08
C HIS A 51 18.36 -7.59 -21.85
N GLU A 52 19.24 -6.64 -21.57
CA GLU A 52 19.03 -5.57 -20.60
C GLU A 52 19.68 -4.27 -21.09
N TYR A 53 19.19 -3.13 -20.63
CA TYR A 53 19.80 -1.84 -20.91
C TYR A 53 20.75 -1.47 -19.78
N VAL A 54 22.02 -1.25 -20.12
CA VAL A 54 23.05 -0.78 -19.20
C VAL A 54 23.53 0.61 -19.60
N ASP A 55 23.90 1.41 -18.62
CA ASP A 55 24.52 2.70 -18.86
C ASP A 55 26.04 2.56 -18.93
N VAL A 56 26.62 3.03 -20.03
CA VAL A 56 28.06 2.99 -20.24
C VAL A 56 28.57 4.40 -20.47
N LEU A 57 29.60 4.79 -19.70
CA LEU A 57 30.31 6.03 -19.91
C LEU A 57 31.34 5.86 -21.02
N GLY A 58 31.29 6.71 -22.04
CA GLY A 58 32.25 6.70 -23.14
C GLY A 58 32.37 8.05 -23.83
N THR A 59 33.51 8.31 -24.46
CA THR A 59 33.63 9.39 -25.44
C THR A 59 32.89 9.00 -26.73
N ALA A 60 32.55 9.97 -27.58
CA ALA A 60 31.89 9.67 -28.85
C ALA A 60 32.72 8.71 -29.75
N ASP A 61 34.05 8.86 -29.71
CA ASP A 61 34.98 8.03 -30.47
C ASP A 61 35.02 6.60 -29.95
N GLU A 62 35.04 6.43 -28.63
CA GLU A 62 34.98 5.10 -27.98
C GLU A 62 33.67 4.39 -28.35
N ILE A 63 32.52 5.06 -28.25
CA ILE A 63 31.21 4.49 -28.58
C ILE A 63 31.15 4.07 -30.06
N THR A 64 31.70 4.89 -30.95
CA THR A 64 31.79 4.58 -32.39
C THR A 64 32.65 3.35 -32.61
N GLY A 65 33.83 3.28 -31.98
CA GLY A 65 34.73 2.13 -32.05
C GLY A 65 34.11 0.85 -31.51
N TRP A 66 33.43 0.91 -30.36
CA TRP A 66 32.75 -0.23 -29.76
C TRP A 66 31.58 -0.72 -30.62
N THR A 67 30.82 0.20 -31.21
CA THR A 67 29.71 -0.13 -32.12
C THR A 67 30.23 -0.83 -33.38
N ALA A 68 31.33 -0.34 -33.95
CA ALA A 68 31.96 -0.97 -35.11
C ALA A 68 32.45 -2.39 -34.77
N ALA A 69 33.14 -2.56 -33.63
CA ALA A 69 33.61 -3.86 -33.18
C ALA A 69 32.45 -4.85 -32.92
N ALA A 70 31.37 -4.38 -32.29
CA ALA A 70 30.17 -5.17 -32.06
C ALA A 70 29.49 -5.58 -33.38
N THR A 71 29.47 -4.70 -34.38
CA THR A 71 28.92 -5.02 -35.72
C THR A 71 29.73 -6.13 -36.38
N VAL A 72 31.06 -5.98 -36.44
CA VAL A 72 31.96 -7.01 -37.01
C VAL A 72 31.79 -8.35 -36.29
N TYR A 73 31.69 -8.33 -34.96
CA TYR A 73 31.46 -9.53 -34.16
C TYR A 73 30.14 -10.22 -34.51
N VAL A 74 29.03 -9.47 -34.54
CA VAL A 74 27.70 -10.01 -34.89
C VAL A 74 27.69 -10.57 -36.31
N ASP A 75 28.32 -9.89 -37.26
CA ASP A 75 28.39 -10.29 -38.67
C ASP A 75 29.16 -11.62 -38.83
N GLU A 76 30.31 -11.76 -38.19
CA GLU A 76 31.09 -13.00 -38.23
C GLU A 76 30.36 -14.18 -37.59
N VAL A 77 29.68 -13.95 -36.46
CA VAL A 77 28.87 -14.99 -35.81
C VAL A 77 27.68 -15.37 -36.70
N ALA A 78 26.99 -14.39 -37.29
CA ALA A 78 25.86 -14.62 -38.17
C ALA A 78 26.24 -15.43 -39.43
N LEU A 79 27.37 -15.09 -40.06
CA LEU A 79 27.92 -15.86 -41.18
C LEU A 79 28.23 -17.31 -40.77
N ALA A 80 28.87 -17.50 -39.61
CA ALA A 80 29.17 -18.83 -39.10
C ALA A 80 27.88 -19.63 -38.79
N VAL A 81 26.86 -19.00 -38.21
CA VAL A 81 25.54 -19.61 -37.96
C VAL A 81 24.88 -20.02 -39.28
N ALA A 82 24.90 -19.15 -40.29
CA ALA A 82 24.33 -19.42 -41.60
C ALA A 82 25.00 -20.63 -42.30
N GLU A 83 26.33 -20.72 -42.24
CA GLU A 83 27.10 -21.86 -42.75
C GLU A 83 26.73 -23.17 -42.05
N LEU A 84 26.69 -23.17 -40.72
CA LEU A 84 26.31 -24.34 -39.92
C LEU A 84 24.87 -24.75 -40.22
N ASN A 85 23.93 -23.81 -40.27
CA ASN A 85 22.54 -24.07 -40.57
C ASN A 85 22.36 -24.66 -41.97
N ARG A 86 23.10 -24.18 -42.97
CA ARG A 86 23.09 -24.75 -44.33
C ARG A 86 23.50 -26.22 -44.33
N VAL A 87 24.54 -26.59 -43.57
CA VAL A 87 24.96 -27.99 -43.44
C VAL A 87 23.95 -28.80 -42.63
N LYS A 88 23.47 -28.28 -41.50
CA LYS A 88 22.44 -28.90 -40.66
C LYS A 88 21.19 -29.25 -41.46
N TRP A 89 20.65 -28.31 -42.24
CA TRP A 89 19.48 -28.53 -43.09
C TRP A 89 19.71 -29.60 -44.16
N ARG A 90 20.89 -29.58 -44.80
CA ARG A 90 21.26 -30.58 -45.80
C ARG A 90 21.41 -31.97 -45.18
N THR A 91 22.03 -32.09 -44.01
CA THR A 91 22.30 -33.39 -43.36
C THR A 91 21.13 -33.93 -42.55
N TRP A 92 20.21 -33.09 -42.09
CA TRP A 92 19.08 -33.48 -41.23
C TRP A 92 18.21 -34.58 -41.85
N ARG A 93 17.94 -34.50 -43.16
CA ARG A 93 17.19 -35.55 -43.89
C ARG A 93 17.95 -36.89 -43.96
N TRP A 94 19.28 -36.84 -44.04
CA TRP A 94 20.15 -38.02 -44.14
C TRP A 94 20.44 -38.67 -42.79
N ARG A 95 20.40 -37.91 -41.70
CA ARG A 95 20.58 -38.42 -40.33
C ARG A 95 19.52 -39.44 -39.90
N ARG A 96 18.35 -39.41 -40.54
CA ARG A 96 17.27 -40.40 -40.33
C ARG A 96 17.53 -41.75 -41.02
N ARG A 97 18.53 -41.85 -41.91
CA ARG A 97 18.84 -43.07 -42.66
C ARG A 97 20.09 -43.77 -42.08
N PRO A 98 19.98 -44.99 -41.55
CA PRO A 98 21.09 -45.69 -40.89
C PRO A 98 22.37 -45.78 -41.74
N LEU A 99 22.23 -46.02 -43.05
CA LEU A 99 23.34 -46.24 -43.97
C LEU A 99 24.23 -45.02 -44.20
N VAL A 100 23.68 -43.81 -44.11
CA VAL A 100 24.42 -42.55 -44.36
C VAL A 100 24.57 -41.69 -43.10
N ARG A 101 24.03 -42.13 -41.97
CA ARG A 101 24.06 -41.41 -40.69
C ARG A 101 25.48 -41.05 -40.27
N ARG A 102 26.42 -42.01 -40.29
CA ARG A 102 27.83 -41.77 -39.92
C ARG A 102 28.48 -40.68 -40.77
N SER A 103 28.24 -40.68 -42.09
CA SER A 103 28.79 -39.66 -42.99
C SER A 103 28.12 -38.30 -42.78
N ALA A 104 26.80 -38.27 -42.58
CA ALA A 104 26.06 -37.04 -42.29
C ALA A 104 26.51 -36.42 -40.94
N ASP A 105 26.77 -37.25 -39.94
CA ASP A 105 27.29 -36.83 -38.64
C ASP A 105 28.72 -36.30 -38.74
N ALA A 106 29.61 -36.97 -39.50
CA ALA A 106 30.97 -36.48 -39.73
C ALA A 106 30.96 -35.09 -40.40
N LYS A 107 30.16 -34.89 -41.46
CA LYS A 107 30.03 -33.58 -42.14
C LYS A 107 29.47 -32.50 -41.22
N TYR A 108 28.48 -32.83 -40.40
CA TYR A 108 27.95 -31.89 -39.42
C TYR A 108 28.98 -31.54 -38.34
N ASN A 109 29.70 -32.52 -37.82
CA ASN A 109 30.72 -32.30 -36.80
C ASN A 109 31.89 -31.46 -37.33
N GLU A 110 32.29 -31.66 -38.58
CA GLU A 110 33.29 -30.82 -39.24
C GLU A 110 32.79 -29.37 -39.40
N ALA A 111 31.55 -29.17 -39.87
CA ALA A 111 30.96 -27.85 -39.98
C ALA A 111 30.81 -27.17 -38.60
N LYS A 112 30.45 -27.94 -37.57
CA LYS A 112 30.39 -27.48 -36.18
C LYS A 112 31.77 -27.05 -35.68
N ALA A 113 32.83 -27.82 -35.97
CA ALA A 113 34.20 -27.46 -35.58
C ALA A 113 34.65 -26.13 -36.23
N ARG A 114 34.36 -25.93 -37.52
CA ARG A 114 34.64 -24.65 -38.21
C ARG A 114 33.83 -23.49 -37.64
N TYR A 115 32.55 -23.72 -37.36
CA TYR A 115 31.69 -22.74 -36.69
C TYR A 115 32.30 -22.30 -35.35
N LEU A 116 32.66 -23.25 -34.49
CA LEU A 116 33.28 -22.97 -33.19
C LEU A 116 34.60 -22.22 -33.33
N GLN A 117 35.44 -22.60 -34.30
CA GLN A 117 36.70 -21.90 -34.58
C GLN A 117 36.46 -20.44 -34.97
N ARG A 118 35.49 -20.16 -35.85
CA ARG A 118 35.14 -18.80 -36.26
C ARG A 118 34.55 -17.98 -35.12
N VAL A 119 33.63 -18.56 -34.34
CA VAL A 119 33.06 -17.88 -33.17
C VAL A 119 34.13 -17.56 -32.15
N ARG A 120 35.04 -18.49 -31.82
CA ARG A 120 36.16 -18.23 -30.90
C ARG A 120 37.10 -17.13 -31.40
N ALA A 121 37.37 -17.10 -32.71
CA ALA A 121 38.16 -16.03 -33.31
C ALA A 121 37.44 -14.67 -33.19
N ALA A 122 36.14 -14.62 -33.50
CA ALA A 122 35.33 -13.41 -33.38
C ALA A 122 35.23 -12.93 -31.92
N VAL A 123 35.03 -13.85 -30.96
CA VAL A 123 35.04 -13.57 -29.52
C VAL A 123 36.39 -12.99 -29.12
N SER A 124 37.52 -13.62 -29.50
CA SER A 124 38.86 -13.13 -29.17
C SER A 124 39.11 -11.71 -29.67
N VAL A 125 38.61 -11.35 -30.85
CA VAL A 125 38.71 -9.99 -31.41
C VAL A 125 37.84 -8.99 -30.64
N TYR A 126 36.63 -9.38 -30.22
CA TYR A 126 35.71 -8.51 -29.49
C TYR A 126 36.01 -8.42 -27.99
N GLN A 127 36.69 -9.41 -27.42
CA GLN A 127 36.92 -9.54 -25.98
C GLN A 127 37.52 -8.28 -25.34
N PRO A 128 38.55 -7.61 -25.91
CA PRO A 128 39.10 -6.40 -25.31
C PRO A 128 38.10 -5.25 -25.22
N VAL A 129 37.20 -5.12 -26.21
CA VAL A 129 36.12 -4.12 -26.18
C VAL A 129 35.10 -4.47 -25.10
N ARG A 130 34.73 -5.75 -25.03
CA ARG A 130 33.81 -6.27 -24.01
C ARG A 130 34.35 -6.03 -22.60
N ASP A 131 35.60 -6.36 -22.33
CA ASP A 131 36.24 -6.21 -21.02
C ASP A 131 36.24 -4.74 -20.57
N VAL A 132 36.55 -3.81 -21.48
CA VAL A 132 36.51 -2.37 -21.17
C VAL A 132 35.09 -1.90 -20.84
N ILE A 133 34.08 -2.39 -21.56
CA ILE A 133 32.69 -2.03 -21.29
C ILE A 133 32.23 -2.64 -19.95
N GLU A 134 32.51 -3.92 -19.71
CA GLU A 134 32.16 -4.62 -18.47
C GLU A 134 32.80 -3.96 -17.25
N GLN A 135 34.09 -3.60 -17.34
CA GLN A 135 34.76 -2.85 -16.29
C GLN A 135 34.04 -1.52 -15.98
N ARG A 136 33.66 -0.75 -17.01
CA ARG A 136 32.96 0.55 -16.82
C ARG A 136 31.54 0.41 -16.29
N VAL A 137 30.85 -0.67 -16.63
CA VAL A 137 29.53 -0.99 -16.07
C VAL A 137 29.69 -1.33 -14.59
N ALA A 138 30.64 -2.21 -14.24
CA ALA A 138 30.91 -2.59 -12.86
C ALA A 138 31.31 -1.40 -11.98
N GLU A 139 32.16 -0.49 -12.48
CA GLU A 139 32.53 0.74 -11.78
C GLU A 139 31.31 1.64 -11.50
N GLN A 140 30.40 1.80 -12.46
CA GLN A 140 29.18 2.60 -12.29
C GLN A 140 28.17 1.94 -11.33
N GLU A 141 28.02 0.62 -11.40
CA GLU A 141 27.17 -0.13 -10.47
C GLU A 141 27.69 -0.02 -9.05
N ALA A 142 29.01 -0.12 -8.85
CA ALA A 142 29.63 0.08 -7.54
C ALA A 142 29.37 1.49 -6.98
N ILE A 143 29.48 2.53 -7.82
CA ILE A 143 29.14 3.91 -7.43
C ILE A 143 27.66 4.03 -7.07
N ARG A 144 26.76 3.48 -7.90
CA ARG A 144 25.31 3.50 -7.67
C ARG A 144 24.92 2.78 -6.38
N LEU A 145 25.52 1.62 -6.12
CA LEU A 145 25.29 0.86 -4.89
C LEU A 145 25.81 1.62 -3.67
N ALA A 146 26.99 2.25 -3.76
CA ALA A 146 27.54 3.07 -2.67
C ALA A 146 26.70 4.34 -2.42
N GLU A 147 26.14 4.96 -3.46
CA GLU A 147 25.18 6.07 -3.34
C GLU A 147 23.85 5.63 -2.74
N ALA A 148 23.30 4.50 -3.18
CA ALA A 148 22.08 3.93 -2.63
C ALA A 148 22.26 3.57 -1.14
N GLU A 149 23.40 2.98 -0.77
CA GLU A 149 23.73 2.67 0.62
C GLU A 149 23.85 3.95 1.48
N ARG A 150 24.51 5.00 0.97
CA ARG A 150 24.59 6.30 1.67
C ARG A 150 23.21 6.92 1.87
N SER A 151 22.41 6.98 0.81
CA SER A 151 21.04 7.48 0.86
C SER A 151 20.17 6.68 1.83
N ARG A 152 20.31 5.34 1.85
CA ARG A 152 19.60 4.47 2.80
C ARG A 152 20.00 4.78 4.23
N ARG A 153 21.30 4.89 4.53
CA ARG A 153 21.78 5.22 5.89
C ARG A 153 21.35 6.61 6.34
N GLU A 154 21.37 7.59 5.43
CA GLU A 154 20.87 8.94 5.73
C GLU A 154 19.38 8.93 6.00
N TRP A 155 18.61 8.17 5.22
CA TRP A 155 17.18 7.96 5.43
C TRP A 155 16.90 7.27 6.78
N GLU A 156 17.57 6.16 7.09
CA GLU A 156 17.46 5.46 8.39
C GLU A 156 17.86 6.36 9.58
N ARG A 157 18.83 7.26 9.40
CA ARG A 157 19.20 8.24 10.43
C ARG A 157 18.08 9.27 10.63
N ARG A 158 17.55 9.85 9.55
CA ARG A 158 16.45 10.83 9.62
C ARG A 158 15.20 10.20 10.22
N GLN A 159 14.89 8.96 9.87
CA GLN A 159 13.77 8.21 10.41
C GLN A 159 13.93 8.06 11.93
N ARG A 160 15.06 7.55 12.42
CA ARG A 160 15.33 7.42 13.86
C ARG A 160 15.29 8.76 14.62
N GLU A 161 15.83 9.83 14.02
CA GLU A 161 15.77 11.17 14.62
C GLU A 161 14.32 11.70 14.70
N ALA A 162 13.49 11.39 13.71
CA ALA A 162 12.07 11.76 13.71
C ALA A 162 11.24 10.88 14.66
N GLU A 163 11.49 9.57 14.75
CA GLU A 163 10.90 8.67 15.75
C GLU A 163 11.23 9.13 17.18
N ALA A 164 12.50 9.47 17.47
CA ALA A 164 12.89 9.98 18.78
C ALA A 164 12.22 11.33 19.12
N ARG A 165 12.03 12.22 18.13
CA ARG A 165 11.26 13.46 18.31
C ARG A 165 9.80 13.18 18.62
N PHE A 166 9.22 12.18 17.97
CA PHE A 166 7.85 11.74 18.19
C PHE A 166 7.66 11.14 19.60
N GLU A 167 8.52 10.22 20.03
CA GLU A 167 8.49 9.66 21.39
C GLU A 167 8.63 10.75 22.46
N ALA A 168 9.56 11.68 22.27
CA ALA A 168 9.74 12.80 23.20
C ALA A 168 8.52 13.74 23.22
N TRP A 169 7.83 13.90 22.09
CA TRP A 169 6.56 14.62 22.02
C TRP A 169 5.47 13.88 22.80
N GLN A 170 5.30 12.57 22.57
CA GLN A 170 4.31 11.75 23.29
C GLN A 170 4.52 11.82 24.80
N GLN A 171 5.76 11.72 25.27
CA GLN A 171 6.07 11.82 26.69
C GLN A 171 5.77 13.20 27.30
N ARG A 172 5.83 14.28 26.51
CA ARG A 172 5.45 15.62 26.98
C ARG A 172 3.94 15.79 27.07
N GLN A 173 3.19 15.17 26.15
CA GLN A 173 1.74 15.24 26.16
C GLN A 173 1.12 14.30 27.19
N ALA A 174 1.64 13.09 27.31
CA ALA A 174 1.20 12.10 28.28
C ALA A 174 1.37 12.66 29.70
N GLY A 175 0.26 12.98 30.35
CA GLY A 175 0.26 13.56 31.69
C GLY A 175 0.52 15.07 31.73
N SER A 176 0.44 15.76 30.59
CA SER A 176 0.29 17.22 30.61
C SER A 176 -0.98 17.58 31.41
N HIS A 177 -0.96 18.71 32.11
CA HIS A 177 -2.11 19.15 32.89
C HIS A 177 -3.38 19.27 32.03
N ASP A 178 -3.20 19.63 30.77
CA ASP A 178 -4.28 19.79 29.78
C ASP A 178 -4.83 18.43 29.33
N SER A 179 -3.97 17.46 29.02
CA SER A 179 -4.36 16.06 28.73
C SER A 179 -5.17 15.46 29.89
N VAL A 180 -4.67 15.58 31.12
CA VAL A 180 -5.35 15.05 32.31
C VAL A 180 -6.71 15.72 32.51
N ARG A 181 -6.80 17.04 32.30
CA ARG A 181 -8.05 17.79 32.42
C ARG A 181 -9.07 17.36 31.37
N ASN A 182 -8.63 17.11 30.14
CA ASN A 182 -9.47 16.62 29.06
C ASN A 182 -9.99 15.21 29.36
N GLU A 183 -9.10 14.31 29.77
CA GLU A 183 -9.48 12.93 30.11
C GLU A 183 -10.48 12.89 31.27
N GLN A 184 -10.26 13.68 32.32
CA GLN A 184 -11.21 13.80 33.43
C GLN A 184 -12.58 14.33 32.98
N ALA A 185 -12.61 15.34 32.10
CA ALA A 185 -13.85 15.88 31.57
C ALA A 185 -14.59 14.87 30.70
N ARG A 186 -13.88 14.10 29.86
CA ARG A 186 -14.44 12.99 29.07
C ARG A 186 -15.02 11.91 29.98
N ALA A 187 -14.25 11.42 30.94
CA ALA A 187 -14.70 10.38 31.88
C ALA A 187 -15.91 10.83 32.72
N GLU A 188 -15.95 12.09 33.15
CA GLU A 188 -17.11 12.67 33.84
C GLU A 188 -18.34 12.75 32.93
N ALA A 189 -18.16 13.14 31.67
CA ALA A 189 -19.24 13.20 30.67
C ALA A 189 -19.81 11.81 30.38
N VAL A 190 -18.96 10.81 30.12
CA VAL A 190 -19.35 9.40 29.92
C VAL A 190 -20.17 8.89 31.11
N ARG A 191 -19.63 9.04 32.34
CA ARG A 191 -20.34 8.65 33.56
C ARG A 191 -21.70 9.33 33.68
N THR A 192 -21.76 10.64 33.41
CA THR A 192 -23.00 11.42 33.47
C THR A 192 -24.06 10.89 32.51
N VAL A 193 -23.65 10.52 31.28
CA VAL A 193 -24.53 9.92 30.27
C VAL A 193 -25.03 8.55 30.75
N ILE A 194 -24.13 7.65 31.18
CA ILE A 194 -24.49 6.30 31.66
C ILE A 194 -25.49 6.38 32.83
N GLU A 195 -25.20 7.20 33.84
CA GLU A 195 -26.07 7.37 35.01
C GLU A 195 -27.45 7.92 34.62
N GLY A 196 -27.49 8.93 33.74
CA GLY A 196 -28.74 9.54 33.30
C GLY A 196 -29.60 8.61 32.43
N ILE A 197 -29.00 7.81 31.57
CA ILE A 197 -29.71 6.79 30.77
C ILE A 197 -30.24 5.68 31.68
N THR A 198 -29.41 5.18 32.60
CA THR A 198 -29.81 4.13 33.56
C THR A 198 -30.97 4.59 34.44
N ALA A 199 -30.93 5.82 34.93
CA ALA A 199 -32.03 6.40 35.70
C ALA A 199 -33.31 6.50 34.87
N THR A 200 -33.20 6.90 33.60
CA THR A 200 -34.34 6.98 32.68
C THR A 200 -34.94 5.60 32.40
N ALA A 201 -34.10 4.60 32.14
CA ALA A 201 -34.50 3.21 31.97
C ALA A 201 -35.29 2.69 33.19
N ALA A 202 -34.82 2.97 34.41
CA ALA A 202 -35.50 2.58 35.64
C ALA A 202 -36.89 3.24 35.78
N VAL A 203 -37.04 4.49 35.34
CA VAL A 203 -38.34 5.18 35.34
C VAL A 203 -39.29 4.56 34.30
N LEU A 204 -38.81 4.25 33.10
CA LEU A 204 -39.59 3.58 32.05
C LEU A 204 -40.03 2.17 32.49
N GLU A 205 -39.14 1.44 33.17
CA GLU A 205 -39.40 0.14 33.77
C GLU A 205 -40.56 0.23 34.78
N LYS A 206 -40.48 1.20 35.71
CA LYS A 206 -41.52 1.45 36.72
C LYS A 206 -42.86 1.87 36.11
N ALA A 207 -42.84 2.57 34.99
CA ALA A 207 -44.03 2.96 34.25
C ALA A 207 -44.70 1.80 33.49
N GLY A 208 -44.13 0.59 33.54
CA GLY A 208 -44.69 -0.60 32.88
C GLY A 208 -44.32 -0.71 31.40
N ARG A 209 -43.22 -0.09 30.98
CA ARG A 209 -42.70 -0.08 29.60
C ARG A 209 -43.74 0.35 28.53
N PRO A 210 -44.44 1.49 28.70
CA PRO A 210 -45.47 1.93 27.77
C PRO A 210 -44.82 2.52 26.51
N GLY A 211 -44.59 1.70 25.48
CA GLY A 211 -44.07 2.24 24.21
C GLY A 211 -43.50 1.23 23.22
N ARG A 212 -44.03 0.01 23.14
CA ARG A 212 -43.61 -0.95 22.10
C ARG A 212 -44.15 -0.53 20.74
N ALA A 213 -43.47 0.39 20.05
CA ALA A 213 -43.60 0.44 18.60
C ALA A 213 -43.00 -0.87 18.05
N VAL A 214 -43.79 -1.65 17.30
CA VAL A 214 -43.25 -2.72 16.47
C VAL A 214 -42.64 -2.03 15.27
N ILE A 215 -41.32 -2.07 15.15
CA ILE A 215 -40.62 -1.47 14.01
C ILE A 215 -40.36 -2.62 13.02
N ASP A 216 -41.21 -2.69 12.00
CA ASP A 216 -41.12 -3.66 10.89
C ASP A 216 -40.30 -3.11 9.70
N ASP A 217 -39.54 -2.04 9.92
CA ASP A 217 -38.65 -1.49 8.90
C ASP A 217 -37.37 -2.31 8.84
N LYS A 218 -37.39 -3.38 8.04
CA LYS A 218 -36.24 -4.09 7.42
C LYS A 218 -34.96 -4.06 8.28
N PRO A 219 -34.87 -4.76 9.42
CA PRO A 219 -34.02 -5.97 9.49
C PRO A 219 -34.80 -7.25 9.81
N ARG A 220 -34.14 -8.43 9.76
CA ARG A 220 -34.76 -9.74 10.10
C ARG A 220 -35.24 -9.89 11.54
N GLU A 221 -34.88 -8.95 12.41
CA GLU A 221 -35.17 -8.96 13.84
C GLU A 221 -36.11 -7.80 14.17
N VAL A 222 -37.26 -8.14 14.75
CA VAL A 222 -38.21 -7.17 15.29
C VAL A 222 -37.71 -6.73 16.65
N LEU A 223 -37.37 -5.45 16.77
CA LEU A 223 -37.05 -4.82 18.05
C LEU A 223 -38.26 -4.03 18.58
N HIS A 224 -38.32 -3.89 19.89
CA HIS A 224 -39.39 -3.17 20.59
C HIS A 224 -38.78 -2.13 21.49
N GLY A 225 -39.00 -0.85 21.20
CA GLY A 225 -38.38 0.21 21.99
C GLY A 225 -38.95 1.58 21.69
N TRP A 226 -38.26 2.60 22.18
CA TRP A 226 -38.59 4.00 21.99
C TRP A 226 -37.60 4.63 21.04
N TRP A 227 -38.10 5.35 20.04
CA TRP A 227 -37.24 6.23 19.26
C TRP A 227 -36.80 7.39 20.12
N VAL A 228 -35.48 7.59 20.19
CA VAL A 228 -34.84 8.77 20.75
C VAL A 228 -34.36 9.59 19.58
N ASP A 229 -34.93 10.78 19.44
CA ASP A 229 -34.44 11.80 18.52
C ASP A 229 -33.45 12.67 19.30
N PHE A 230 -32.23 12.80 18.78
CA PHE A 230 -31.20 13.64 19.37
C PHE A 230 -31.06 14.91 18.54
N ASP A 231 -30.98 16.05 19.23
CA ASP A 231 -30.76 17.35 18.60
C ASP A 231 -29.44 17.91 19.14
N TRP A 232 -28.57 18.37 18.24
CA TRP A 232 -27.20 18.78 18.55
C TRP A 232 -26.95 20.27 18.27
N PRO A 233 -27.87 21.20 18.56
CA PRO A 233 -27.79 22.58 18.06
C PRO A 233 -26.64 23.38 18.68
N ASP A 234 -26.26 23.03 19.91
CA ASP A 234 -25.17 23.67 20.67
C ASP A 234 -23.84 22.92 20.54
N VAL A 235 -23.85 21.77 19.87
CA VAL A 235 -22.65 21.01 19.53
C VAL A 235 -22.27 21.42 18.12
N SER A 236 -21.74 22.65 17.97
CA SER A 236 -21.35 23.14 16.65
C SER A 236 -20.20 22.29 16.08
N ASP A 237 -20.12 22.22 14.74
CA ASP A 237 -18.92 21.82 13.98
C ASP A 237 -17.75 22.74 14.42
N PHE A 238 -17.08 22.45 15.53
CA PHE A 238 -16.14 23.37 16.15
C PHE A 238 -14.76 23.20 15.49
N PRO A 239 -14.28 24.17 14.68
CA PRO A 239 -13.02 24.03 13.93
C PRO A 239 -11.77 23.93 14.82
N GLY A 240 -11.90 24.23 16.12
CA GLY A 240 -10.83 24.05 17.10
C GLY A 240 -10.49 22.59 17.39
N LEU A 241 -11.39 21.65 17.07
CA LEU A 241 -11.16 20.20 17.17
C LEU A 241 -10.48 19.63 15.92
N ASP A 242 -10.50 20.36 14.80
CA ASP A 242 -9.91 19.97 13.50
C ASP A 242 -8.45 20.43 13.33
N THR A 243 -7.88 21.13 14.32
CA THR A 243 -6.47 21.53 14.23
C THR A 243 -5.62 20.28 14.30
N PRO A 244 -4.76 20.00 13.31
CA PRO A 244 -3.90 18.83 13.35
C PRO A 244 -3.03 18.85 14.60
N PRO A 245 -2.75 17.67 15.20
CA PRO A 245 -1.72 17.54 16.20
C PRO A 245 -0.40 18.20 15.75
N ASP A 246 0.22 19.02 16.60
CA ASP A 246 1.59 19.51 16.39
C ASP A 246 2.58 18.38 16.67
N VAL A 247 2.41 17.30 15.91
CA VAL A 247 3.10 16.03 16.04
C VAL A 247 4.21 15.98 14.99
N PRO A 248 5.44 15.59 15.37
CA PRO A 248 6.51 15.36 14.42
C PRO A 248 6.21 14.15 13.51
N VAL A 249 5.50 14.37 12.40
CA VAL A 249 5.15 13.33 11.41
C VAL A 249 6.20 13.14 10.31
N ASP A 250 7.38 13.78 10.43
CA ASP A 250 8.44 13.73 9.41
C ASP A 250 8.95 12.31 9.10
N HIS A 251 8.70 11.34 9.99
CA HIS A 251 9.04 9.92 9.78
C HIS A 251 7.95 9.14 9.04
N LEU A 252 6.73 9.67 8.97
CA LEU A 252 5.60 9.03 8.32
C LEU A 252 5.54 9.41 6.84
N PRO A 253 5.05 8.51 5.98
CA PRO A 253 4.69 8.86 4.61
C PRO A 253 3.71 10.03 4.57
N SER A 254 3.63 10.73 3.45
CA SER A 254 2.61 11.75 3.23
C SER A 254 1.21 11.17 3.53
N GLY A 255 0.43 11.89 4.31
CA GLY A 255 -0.86 11.45 4.81
C GLY A 255 -1.66 12.64 5.32
N ASN A 256 -2.86 12.35 5.80
CA ASN A 256 -3.74 13.36 6.36
C ASN A 256 -4.15 12.93 7.76
N TRP A 257 -4.25 13.91 8.66
CA TRP A 257 -4.94 13.71 9.92
C TRP A 257 -6.43 13.63 9.64
N ASP A 258 -7.04 12.58 10.16
CA ASP A 258 -8.47 12.43 10.26
C ASP A 258 -8.77 12.28 11.75
N VAL A 259 -9.62 13.16 12.26
CA VAL A 259 -10.19 12.94 13.58
C VAL A 259 -11.18 11.84 13.35
N ASP A 260 -10.78 10.57 13.59
CA ASP A 260 -11.54 9.35 13.32
C ASP A 260 -13.03 9.68 13.38
N LEU A 261 -13.63 10.00 12.22
CA LEU A 261 -14.88 10.81 12.12
C LEU A 261 -16.10 10.02 12.60
N CYS A 262 -15.87 8.94 13.33
CA CYS A 262 -16.75 8.35 14.31
C CYS A 262 -17.05 9.29 15.50
N LEU A 263 -17.12 10.61 15.30
CA LEU A 263 -17.99 11.46 16.10
C LEU A 263 -19.41 10.97 15.86
N TYR A 264 -19.79 9.93 16.61
CA TYR A 264 -21.07 9.29 16.48
C TYR A 264 -22.10 10.14 17.21
N LEU A 265 -22.54 11.21 16.55
CA LEU A 265 -23.66 12.03 16.97
C LEU A 265 -24.89 11.58 16.18
N PRO A 266 -25.60 10.53 16.62
CA PRO A 266 -26.73 10.02 15.86
C PRO A 266 -27.85 11.05 15.88
N ASP A 267 -28.53 11.24 14.76
CA ASP A 267 -29.79 12.01 14.74
C ASP A 267 -30.90 11.23 15.47
N ARG A 268 -30.86 9.91 15.36
CA ARG A 268 -31.94 9.04 15.85
C ARG A 268 -31.46 7.63 16.17
N MET A 269 -31.87 7.09 17.31
CA MET A 269 -31.64 5.70 17.68
C MET A 269 -32.86 5.08 18.37
N LEU A 270 -32.96 3.76 18.27
CA LEU A 270 -33.94 2.97 19.00
C LEU A 270 -33.37 2.57 20.36
N PHE A 271 -33.96 3.07 21.44
CA PHE A 271 -33.67 2.62 22.80
C PHE A 271 -34.55 1.40 23.13
N THR A 272 -33.93 0.23 23.31
CA THR A 272 -34.65 -1.05 23.38
C THR A 272 -34.10 -1.93 24.50
N PRO A 273 -34.93 -2.71 25.22
CA PRO A 273 -34.43 -3.72 26.13
C PRO A 273 -33.77 -4.88 25.37
N THR A 274 -32.77 -5.49 25.97
CA THR A 274 -32.16 -6.75 25.55
C THR A 274 -33.02 -7.94 25.99
N PRO A 275 -32.78 -9.16 25.46
CA PRO A 275 -33.44 -10.37 25.96
C PRO A 275 -33.22 -10.63 27.46
N PHE A 276 -32.17 -10.05 28.06
CA PHE A 276 -31.82 -10.21 29.48
C PHE A 276 -32.41 -9.10 30.37
N GLY A 277 -33.10 -8.12 29.78
CA GLY A 277 -33.75 -7.03 30.51
C GLY A 277 -32.87 -5.79 30.74
N GLU A 278 -31.62 -5.80 30.29
CA GLU A 278 -30.78 -4.60 30.16
C GLU A 278 -31.31 -3.73 29.02
N TYR A 279 -30.77 -2.53 28.86
CA TYR A 279 -31.14 -1.62 27.79
C TYR A 279 -29.94 -1.36 26.87
N GLN A 280 -30.22 -1.14 25.59
CA GLN A 280 -29.22 -0.88 24.56
C GLN A 280 -29.77 0.13 23.54
N PHE A 281 -28.89 0.72 22.76
CA PHE A 281 -29.25 1.51 21.59
C PHE A 281 -29.07 0.70 20.32
N ALA A 282 -30.01 0.85 19.39
CA ALA A 282 -29.95 0.21 18.09
C ALA A 282 -30.14 1.25 16.98
N THR A 283 -29.30 1.19 15.95
CA THR A 283 -29.45 1.98 14.73
C THR A 283 -29.46 1.07 13.51
N VAL A 284 -30.11 1.52 12.43
CA VAL A 284 -30.18 0.75 11.19
C VAL A 284 -28.92 1.03 10.38
N VAL A 285 -28.14 -0.02 10.09
CA VAL A 285 -26.94 0.05 9.24
C VAL A 285 -27.09 -0.84 8.02
N SER A 286 -26.27 -0.61 7.00
CA SER A 286 -26.13 -1.53 5.87
C SER A 286 -25.03 -2.55 6.14
N GLU A 287 -25.39 -3.81 6.38
CA GLU A 287 -24.49 -4.94 6.59
C GLU A 287 -24.11 -5.58 5.24
N ARG A 288 -22.82 -5.75 4.94
CA ARG A 288 -22.36 -6.51 3.77
C ARG A 288 -22.54 -8.01 3.97
N ILE A 289 -23.06 -8.71 2.97
CA ILE A 289 -23.22 -10.17 3.00
C ILE A 289 -22.05 -10.84 2.26
N GLY A 290 -21.12 -11.43 3.01
CA GLY A 290 -19.96 -12.13 2.46
C GLY A 290 -18.98 -11.18 1.75
N SER A 291 -18.22 -11.70 0.78
CA SER A 291 -17.26 -10.92 -0.03
C SER A 291 -17.91 -10.19 -1.21
N SER A 292 -19.23 -9.98 -1.18
CA SER A 292 -19.99 -9.42 -2.30
C SER A 292 -20.41 -7.98 -2.00
N ASP A 293 -20.71 -7.21 -3.06
CA ASP A 293 -21.25 -5.85 -2.94
C ASP A 293 -22.71 -5.81 -2.47
N TYR A 294 -23.32 -6.96 -2.15
CA TYR A 294 -24.67 -7.01 -1.62
C TYR A 294 -24.69 -6.57 -0.16
N THR A 295 -25.37 -5.45 0.10
CA THR A 295 -25.70 -4.99 1.45
C THR A 295 -27.15 -5.31 1.79
N ARG A 296 -27.41 -5.65 3.05
CA ARG A 296 -28.77 -5.68 3.59
C ARG A 296 -28.87 -4.76 4.81
N PRO A 297 -30.04 -4.19 5.09
CA PRO A 297 -30.30 -3.54 6.36
C PRO A 297 -30.12 -4.51 7.56
N GLY A 298 -29.44 -4.04 8.60
CA GLY A 298 -29.17 -4.75 9.85
C GLY A 298 -29.27 -3.78 11.04
N TRP A 299 -29.54 -4.32 12.23
CA TRP A 299 -29.41 -3.54 13.47
C TRP A 299 -27.96 -3.58 13.92
N TRP A 300 -27.34 -2.41 14.03
CA TRP A 300 -26.15 -2.24 14.83
C TRP A 300 -26.58 -1.85 16.24
N LYS A 301 -26.19 -2.67 17.22
CA LYS A 301 -26.58 -2.54 18.62
C LYS A 301 -25.35 -2.18 19.43
N ARG A 302 -25.53 -1.31 20.41
CA ARG A 302 -24.53 -0.89 21.40
C ARG A 302 -25.17 -0.89 22.76
N ASP A 303 -24.47 -1.37 23.78
CA ASP A 303 -24.93 -1.18 25.16
C ASP A 303 -24.84 0.30 25.58
N ILE A 304 -25.24 0.60 26.82
CA ILE A 304 -25.28 1.99 27.31
C ILE A 304 -23.87 2.56 27.41
N GLU A 305 -22.91 1.74 27.84
CA GLU A 305 -21.51 2.07 28.00
C GLU A 305 -20.85 2.37 26.66
N GLU A 306 -20.94 1.47 25.68
CA GLU A 306 -20.44 1.64 24.31
C GLU A 306 -21.07 2.87 23.65
N PHE A 307 -22.38 3.07 23.79
CA PHE A 307 -23.04 4.27 23.28
C PHE A 307 -22.46 5.54 23.92
N ALA A 308 -22.28 5.56 25.25
CA ALA A 308 -21.77 6.71 25.96
C ALA A 308 -20.30 7.02 25.61
N GLU A 309 -19.46 6.00 25.44
CA GLU A 309 -18.06 6.16 25.04
C GLU A 309 -17.94 6.68 23.59
N ASP A 310 -18.77 6.16 22.68
CA ASP A 310 -18.75 6.53 21.25
C ASP A 310 -19.28 7.94 20.96
N LEU A 311 -19.97 8.59 21.91
CA LEU A 311 -20.38 10.00 21.77
C LEU A 311 -19.19 10.97 21.80
N PHE A 312 -18.05 10.55 22.36
CA PHE A 312 -16.89 11.43 22.57
C PHE A 312 -15.69 10.93 21.77
N PRO A 313 -14.98 11.81 21.06
CA PRO A 313 -13.82 11.40 20.28
C PRO A 313 -12.73 10.85 21.20
N ASP A 314 -12.22 9.67 20.85
CA ASP A 314 -11.19 8.97 21.62
C ASP A 314 -9.81 9.09 20.96
N TRP A 315 -9.76 9.07 19.62
CA TRP A 315 -8.50 9.08 18.86
C TRP A 315 -8.51 10.10 17.72
N VAL A 316 -7.33 10.66 17.43
CA VAL A 316 -7.00 11.25 16.12
C VAL A 316 -6.12 10.25 15.39
N THR A 317 -6.42 10.00 14.11
CA THR A 317 -5.74 9.01 13.29
C THR A 317 -5.02 9.71 12.13
N TYR A 318 -3.75 9.42 11.90
CA TYR A 318 -3.03 9.84 10.70
C TYR A 318 -3.08 8.73 9.66
N HIS A 319 -3.84 8.95 8.59
CA HIS A 319 -3.92 8.01 7.48
C HIS A 319 -2.80 8.28 6.48
N THR A 320 -1.96 7.28 6.26
CA THR A 320 -0.91 7.37 5.23
C THR A 320 -1.55 7.25 3.84
N ALA A 321 -1.13 8.08 2.88
CA ALA A 321 -1.70 8.11 1.52
C ALA A 321 -1.43 6.82 0.71
N PHE A 322 -0.62 5.91 1.23
CA PHE A 322 -0.26 4.63 0.62
C PHE A 322 -0.95 3.48 1.33
N SER A 323 -2.29 3.46 1.31
CA SER A 323 -3.16 2.43 1.91
C SER A 323 -3.03 1.01 1.29
N GLY A 324 -1.96 0.75 0.53
CA GLY A 324 -1.65 -0.58 -0.03
C GLY A 324 -0.89 -1.48 0.93
N ILE A 325 -0.36 -0.93 2.03
CA ILE A 325 0.40 -1.66 3.06
C ILE A 325 -0.49 -1.85 4.30
N GLY A 326 -1.67 -2.45 4.13
CA GLY A 326 -2.54 -2.87 5.23
C GLY A 326 -3.11 -1.76 6.14
N PRO A 327 -4.14 -2.08 6.94
CA PRO A 327 -4.76 -1.15 7.89
C PRO A 327 -3.96 -0.94 9.20
N ASP A 328 -2.79 -1.56 9.35
CA ASP A 328 -2.05 -1.63 10.63
C ASP A 328 -0.99 -0.52 10.81
N GLU A 329 -0.84 0.40 9.85
CA GLU A 329 0.19 1.47 9.90
C GLU A 329 -0.35 2.87 10.25
N ASP A 330 -1.65 2.99 10.53
CA ASP A 330 -2.23 4.28 10.92
C ASP A 330 -1.74 4.69 12.31
N LEU A 331 -1.17 5.90 12.42
CA LEU A 331 -0.75 6.44 13.71
C LEU A 331 -1.99 6.98 14.44
N ARG A 332 -2.31 6.37 15.59
CA ARG A 332 -3.41 6.81 16.47
C ARG A 332 -2.85 7.48 17.72
N ILE A 333 -3.41 8.64 18.07
CA ILE A 333 -3.05 9.41 19.26
C ILE A 333 -4.34 9.74 20.02
N PRO A 334 -4.38 9.65 21.36
CA PRO A 334 -5.56 10.02 22.12
C PRO A 334 -5.97 11.47 21.79
N PHE A 335 -7.25 11.68 21.52
CA PHE A 335 -7.76 13.02 21.20
C PHE A 335 -7.53 14.00 22.38
N THR A 336 -7.63 13.48 23.60
CA THR A 336 -7.45 14.23 24.86
C THR A 336 -6.03 14.79 25.03
N ASP A 337 -5.02 14.17 24.41
CA ASP A 337 -3.62 14.61 24.47
C ASP A 337 -3.31 15.84 23.60
N HIS A 338 -4.23 16.21 22.71
CA HIS A 338 -4.01 17.29 21.74
C HIS A 338 -5.04 18.43 21.86
N ALA A 339 -6.27 18.12 22.26
CA ALA A 339 -7.33 19.13 22.26
C ALA A 339 -7.08 20.26 23.27
N ASP A 340 -7.35 21.51 22.88
CA ASP A 340 -7.33 22.64 23.82
C ASP A 340 -8.45 22.45 24.88
N PRO A 341 -8.13 22.40 26.19
CA PRO A 341 -9.14 22.23 27.24
C PRO A 341 -10.19 23.33 27.29
N ALA A 342 -9.88 24.53 26.79
CA ALA A 342 -10.85 25.62 26.69
C ALA A 342 -11.95 25.33 25.66
N VAL A 343 -11.68 24.44 24.70
CA VAL A 343 -12.61 24.01 23.65
C VAL A 343 -13.20 22.64 23.97
N PHE A 344 -12.36 21.67 24.36
CA PHE A 344 -12.77 20.28 24.56
C PHE A 344 -13.70 20.08 25.76
N VAL A 345 -13.41 20.72 26.90
CA VAL A 345 -14.20 20.53 28.13
C VAL A 345 -15.64 21.05 27.96
N PRO A 346 -15.89 22.25 27.41
CA PRO A 346 -17.24 22.68 27.08
C PRO A 346 -17.95 21.76 26.08
N TYR A 347 -17.23 21.28 25.06
CA TYR A 347 -17.76 20.38 24.03
C TYR A 347 -18.32 19.09 24.64
N VAL A 348 -17.51 18.32 25.38
CA VAL A 348 -17.96 17.04 25.96
C VAL A 348 -19.12 17.23 26.95
N ARG A 349 -19.18 18.38 27.63
CA ARG A 349 -20.33 18.73 28.50
C ARG A 349 -21.59 19.01 27.70
N ALA A 350 -21.50 19.75 26.60
CA ALA A 350 -22.64 20.03 25.74
C ALA A 350 -23.19 18.75 25.11
N VAL A 351 -22.32 17.88 24.58
CA VAL A 351 -22.70 16.57 24.04
C VAL A 351 -23.41 15.72 25.11
N ALA A 352 -22.84 15.61 26.31
CA ALA A 352 -23.47 14.85 27.40
C ALA A 352 -24.85 15.41 27.78
N GLN A 353 -25.00 16.73 27.83
CA GLN A 353 -26.27 17.38 28.16
C GLN A 353 -27.34 17.12 27.11
N GLN A 354 -27.00 17.24 25.82
CA GLN A 354 -27.95 17.03 24.72
C GLN A 354 -28.33 15.55 24.56
N ALA A 355 -27.37 14.63 24.70
CA ALA A 355 -27.64 13.19 24.72
C ALA A 355 -28.66 12.83 25.82
N LEU A 356 -28.46 13.36 27.03
CA LEU A 356 -29.39 13.15 28.14
C LEU A 356 -30.74 13.83 27.95
N ALA A 357 -30.80 14.99 27.28
CA ALA A 357 -32.05 15.67 26.98
C ALA A 357 -32.94 14.79 26.08
N GLY A 358 -32.37 14.22 25.02
CA GLY A 358 -33.06 13.28 24.12
C GLY A 358 -33.62 12.06 24.87
N VAL A 359 -32.79 11.41 25.69
CA VAL A 359 -33.23 10.21 26.43
C VAL A 359 -34.28 10.56 27.50
N ARG A 360 -34.12 11.66 28.24
CA ARG A 360 -35.08 12.07 29.28
C ARG A 360 -36.44 12.46 28.72
N ALA A 361 -36.51 12.89 27.45
CA ALA A 361 -37.78 13.18 26.78
C ALA A 361 -38.69 11.94 26.66
N LEU A 362 -38.15 10.72 26.81
CA LEU A 362 -38.94 9.48 26.86
C LEU A 362 -39.81 9.37 28.11
N VAL A 363 -39.42 10.02 29.22
CA VAL A 363 -40.18 9.96 30.46
C VAL A 363 -41.38 10.90 30.34
N PRO A 364 -42.63 10.39 30.40
CA PRO A 364 -43.79 11.26 30.36
C PRO A 364 -43.71 12.23 31.54
N GLY A 365 -43.84 13.53 31.24
CA GLY A 365 -43.89 14.57 32.26
C GLY A 365 -44.96 14.25 33.32
N PRO A 366 -44.82 14.76 34.56
CA PRO A 366 -45.84 14.56 35.58
C PRO A 366 -47.20 14.96 34.99
N PRO A 367 -48.25 14.16 35.20
CA PRO A 367 -49.56 14.45 34.65
C PRO A 367 -49.92 15.87 35.03
N GLN A 368 -50.07 16.75 34.05
CA GLN A 368 -50.43 18.14 34.34
C GLN A 368 -51.73 18.10 35.16
N PRO A 369 -51.79 18.80 36.31
CA PRO A 369 -53.00 18.83 37.10
C PRO A 369 -54.13 19.31 36.19
N LYS A 370 -55.20 18.50 36.07
CA LYS A 370 -56.38 18.92 35.32
C LYS A 370 -56.80 20.29 35.87
N PRO A 371 -56.95 21.33 35.03
CA PRO A 371 -57.52 22.59 35.50
C PRO A 371 -58.90 22.25 36.08
N MET A 372 -59.07 22.54 37.38
CA MET A 372 -60.34 22.36 38.09
C MET A 372 -61.38 23.37 37.61
#